data_AF-A0A099T6X2-F1
#
_entry.id   AF-A0A099T6X2-F1
#
_cell.length_a   1.000
_cell.length_b   1.000
_cell.length_c   1.000
_cell.angle_alpha   90.00
_cell.angle_beta   90.00
_cell.angle_gamma   90.00
#
_symmetry.space_group_name_H-M   'P 1'
#
loop_
_entity.id
_entity.type
_entity.pdbx_description
1 polymer ?
#
loop_
_entity_poly.entity_id
_entity_poly.type
_entity_poly.pdbx_seq_one_letter_code
_entity_poly.pdbx_strand_id
1 'polypeptide(L)'
;MTPFDIARSYIGTPEGPGPENNPVIMEMYASVGHDWVEHDTVAWCAAFVGHCLEKAGIRSTRQLTARSYLDWGVPVEIADAQPGDIGIIPRGRSSWQGHVFFIDRIEGAWVWGLGGNQSDAVNIKRYPVSKLLGVRRAGHIAPDVTLSVEAVQRRLKALGYHEVGSIDGIIGPRTRGAILAFRDDQYLPLLPVIDTALVEAFAQASPRKVAPERASGAPAESRIVTAANAQIGLGALGAAGSIGSQIAPALVEAEQARDMAARAFSLFGLEAWLTIALPWISAAVFLAIIHYALRSRAARIEDYRSGKTL
;
A
#
# COMPACT_ATOMS: atom_id res chain seq x y z
N MET A 1 24.84 -12.10 -4.49
CA MET A 1 26.03 -11.23 -4.64
C MET A 1 25.61 -9.85 -4.18
N THR A 2 26.39 -9.17 -3.32
CA THR A 2 26.01 -7.82 -2.85
C THR A 2 26.21 -6.78 -3.96
N PRO A 3 25.57 -5.59 -3.90
CA PRO A 3 25.85 -4.50 -4.85
C PRO A 3 27.35 -4.16 -4.91
N PHE A 4 28.02 -4.26 -3.76
CA PHE A 4 29.43 -3.95 -3.64
C PHE A 4 30.34 -5.02 -4.29
N ASP A 5 29.98 -6.29 -4.19
CA ASP A 5 30.68 -7.37 -4.91
C ASP A 5 30.52 -7.23 -6.43
N ILE A 6 29.32 -6.85 -6.88
CA ILE A 6 29.05 -6.55 -8.30
C ILE A 6 29.92 -5.38 -8.74
N ALA A 7 29.95 -4.28 -7.98
CA ALA A 7 30.78 -3.12 -8.27
C ALA A 7 32.27 -3.49 -8.39
N ARG A 8 32.77 -4.39 -7.54
CA ARG A 8 34.16 -4.86 -7.60
C ARG A 8 34.48 -5.62 -8.89
N SER A 9 33.53 -6.36 -9.45
CA SER A 9 33.73 -7.07 -10.72
C SER A 9 33.94 -6.14 -11.92
N TYR A 10 33.56 -4.86 -11.81
CA TYR A 10 33.74 -3.84 -12.84
C TYR A 10 35.05 -3.04 -12.70
N ILE A 11 35.87 -3.29 -11.67
CA ILE A 11 37.14 -2.55 -11.50
C ILE A 11 38.00 -2.68 -12.76
N GLY A 12 38.44 -1.53 -13.29
CA GLY A 12 39.25 -1.44 -14.49
C GLY A 12 38.45 -1.22 -15.77
N THR A 13 37.11 -1.23 -15.75
CA THR A 13 36.29 -0.86 -16.92
C THR A 13 36.47 0.63 -17.25
N PRO A 14 37.06 0.98 -18.42
CA PRO A 14 37.22 2.37 -18.85
C PRO A 14 36.02 2.85 -19.68
N GLU A 15 35.85 4.17 -19.83
CA GLU A 15 35.05 4.76 -20.91
C GLU A 15 35.61 4.32 -22.28
N GLY A 16 34.76 4.31 -23.30
CA GLY A 16 35.20 3.93 -24.64
C GLY A 16 36.19 4.95 -25.22
N PRO A 17 37.07 4.54 -26.15
CA PRO A 17 38.05 5.45 -26.72
C PRO A 17 37.38 6.46 -27.67
N GLY A 18 37.43 7.75 -27.30
CA GLY A 18 37.02 8.84 -28.19
C GLY A 18 35.50 8.87 -28.43
N PRO A 19 35.00 8.80 -29.69
CA PRO A 19 33.57 8.81 -29.98
C PRO A 19 32.89 7.43 -29.81
N GLU A 20 33.66 6.36 -29.56
CA GLU A 20 33.12 5.02 -29.35
C GLU A 20 32.65 4.86 -27.90
N ASN A 21 31.41 4.42 -27.71
CA ASN A 21 30.86 4.17 -26.37
C ASN A 21 31.27 2.79 -25.86
N ASN A 22 31.61 2.68 -24.57
CA ASN A 22 31.74 1.37 -23.95
C ASN A 22 30.36 0.70 -23.76
N PRO A 23 30.07 -0.46 -24.39
CA PRO A 23 28.76 -1.11 -24.29
C PRO A 23 28.36 -1.47 -22.86
N VAL A 24 29.34 -1.71 -21.97
CA VAL A 24 29.10 -1.98 -20.55
C VAL A 24 28.55 -0.74 -19.85
N ILE A 25 29.07 0.45 -20.16
CA ILE A 25 28.57 1.71 -19.58
C ILE A 25 27.18 2.02 -20.13
N MET A 26 26.94 1.74 -21.41
CA MET A 26 25.60 1.86 -22.00
C MET A 26 24.58 0.93 -21.33
N GLU A 27 24.98 -0.31 -20.99
CA GLU A 27 24.16 -1.24 -20.20
C GLU A 27 23.87 -0.68 -18.79
N MET A 28 24.85 -0.01 -18.16
CA MET A 28 24.63 0.64 -16.86
C MET A 28 23.50 1.68 -16.95
N TYR A 29 23.51 2.54 -17.97
CA TYR A 29 22.43 3.48 -18.22
C TYR A 29 21.08 2.79 -18.49
N ALA A 30 21.05 1.80 -19.36
CA ALA A 30 19.82 1.07 -19.68
C ALA A 30 19.20 0.41 -18.44
N SER A 31 20.03 -0.20 -17.58
CA SER A 31 19.56 -0.90 -16.37
C SER A 31 18.85 0.00 -15.36
N VAL A 32 19.13 1.31 -15.38
CA VAL A 32 18.48 2.31 -14.52
C VAL A 32 17.37 3.09 -15.24
N GLY A 33 16.98 2.68 -16.46
CA GLY A 33 15.90 3.29 -17.24
C GLY A 33 16.33 4.49 -18.09
N HIS A 34 17.60 4.55 -18.47
CA HIS A 34 18.19 5.63 -19.28
C HIS A 34 18.77 5.10 -20.60
N ASP A 35 18.05 4.22 -21.28
CA ASP A 35 18.41 3.64 -22.59
C ASP A 35 18.50 4.67 -23.74
N TRP A 36 17.96 5.87 -23.53
CA TRP A 36 18.05 7.01 -24.45
C TRP A 36 19.38 7.76 -24.40
N VAL A 37 20.27 7.46 -23.44
CA VAL A 37 21.59 8.11 -23.37
C VAL A 37 22.46 7.56 -24.49
N GLU A 38 22.91 8.43 -25.40
CA GLU A 38 23.67 8.03 -26.60
C GLU A 38 25.19 8.10 -26.42
N HIS A 39 25.69 8.73 -25.35
CA HIS A 39 27.12 8.92 -25.12
C HIS A 39 27.55 8.60 -23.68
N ASP A 40 28.64 7.84 -23.52
CA ASP A 40 29.20 7.47 -22.21
C ASP A 40 29.95 8.61 -21.50
N THR A 41 30.17 9.74 -22.17
CA THR A 41 30.78 10.97 -21.62
C THR A 41 29.87 11.73 -20.62
N VAL A 42 28.59 11.39 -20.55
CA VAL A 42 27.68 11.91 -19.51
C VAL A 42 28.11 11.35 -18.16
N ALA A 43 28.05 12.14 -17.09
CA ALA A 43 28.51 11.72 -15.77
C ALA A 43 27.78 10.45 -15.26
N TRP A 44 28.42 9.28 -15.38
CA TRP A 44 27.81 7.97 -15.12
C TRP A 44 28.07 7.39 -13.72
N CYS A 45 28.61 8.18 -12.78
CA CYS A 45 28.83 7.71 -11.41
C CYS A 45 27.56 7.17 -10.73
N ALA A 46 26.43 7.86 -10.92
CA ALA A 46 25.13 7.45 -10.38
C ALA A 46 24.52 6.28 -11.16
N ALA A 47 24.72 6.21 -12.48
CA ALA A 47 24.32 5.07 -13.30
C ALA A 47 25.06 3.80 -12.89
N PHE A 48 26.37 3.88 -12.61
CA PHE A 48 27.15 2.75 -12.11
C PHE A 48 26.64 2.22 -10.77
N VAL A 49 26.47 3.10 -9.78
CA VAL A 49 25.95 2.70 -8.47
C VAL A 49 24.54 2.11 -8.61
N GLY A 50 23.69 2.74 -9.44
CA GLY A 50 22.34 2.27 -9.70
C GLY A 50 22.32 0.90 -10.38
N HIS A 51 23.16 0.68 -11.39
CA HIS A 51 23.31 -0.61 -12.07
C HIS A 51 23.69 -1.72 -11.09
N CYS A 52 24.67 -1.46 -10.21
CA CYS A 52 25.11 -2.43 -9.21
C CYS A 52 24.00 -2.78 -8.21
N LEU A 53 23.18 -1.80 -7.82
CA LEU A 53 22.01 -2.00 -6.97
C LEU A 53 20.94 -2.84 -7.69
N GLU A 54 20.55 -2.46 -8.91
CA GLU A 54 19.49 -3.15 -9.66
C GLU A 54 19.91 -4.61 -10.00
N LYS A 55 21.19 -4.85 -10.34
CA LYS A 55 21.72 -6.23 -10.50
C LYS A 55 21.68 -7.05 -9.21
N ALA A 56 21.77 -6.41 -8.05
CA ALA A 56 21.62 -7.08 -6.77
C ALA A 56 20.14 -7.28 -6.36
N GLY A 57 19.18 -6.88 -7.21
CA GLY A 57 17.75 -6.92 -6.89
C GLY A 57 17.30 -5.79 -5.97
N ILE A 58 18.11 -4.73 -5.82
CA ILE A 58 17.81 -3.57 -4.98
C ILE A 58 17.46 -2.38 -5.87
N ARG A 59 16.27 -1.81 -5.68
CA ARG A 59 15.86 -0.65 -6.46
C ARG A 59 16.74 0.57 -6.15
N SER A 60 17.36 1.10 -7.19
CA SER A 60 18.18 2.32 -7.14
C SER A 60 17.32 3.59 -7.14
N THR A 61 17.94 4.77 -7.11
CA THR A 61 17.22 6.03 -7.33
C THR A 61 16.73 6.18 -8.77
N ARG A 62 17.31 5.43 -9.73
CA ARG A 62 17.10 5.58 -11.18
C ARG A 62 17.30 7.01 -11.67
N GLN A 63 18.14 7.77 -10.99
CA GLN A 63 18.51 9.13 -11.35
C GLN A 63 20.01 9.17 -11.67
N LEU A 64 20.39 10.00 -12.63
CA LEU A 64 21.79 10.22 -13.01
C LEU A 64 22.49 11.25 -12.11
N THR A 65 21.77 11.88 -11.19
CA THR A 65 22.34 12.85 -10.25
C THR A 65 22.88 12.13 -9.01
N ALA A 66 24.18 12.29 -8.74
CA ALA A 66 24.82 11.66 -7.57
C ALA A 66 24.14 12.02 -6.24
N ARG A 67 23.67 13.27 -6.09
CA ARG A 67 23.00 13.74 -4.88
C ARG A 67 21.61 13.15 -4.68
N SER A 68 20.99 12.51 -5.67
CA SER A 68 19.73 11.78 -5.48
C SER A 68 19.83 10.70 -4.40
N TYR A 69 21.03 10.14 -4.20
CA TYR A 69 21.29 9.17 -3.16
C TYR A 69 21.27 9.77 -1.76
N LEU A 70 21.31 11.10 -1.58
CA LEU A 70 21.15 11.70 -0.26
C LEU A 70 19.80 11.38 0.38
N ASP A 71 18.78 10.99 -0.37
CA ASP A 71 17.46 10.62 0.18
C ASP A 71 17.15 9.12 -0.02
N TRP A 72 18.16 8.32 -0.40
CA TRP A 72 18.00 6.90 -0.70
C TRP A 72 18.46 6.01 0.47
N GLY A 73 17.73 4.92 0.73
CA GLY A 73 18.10 3.94 1.75
C GLY A 73 18.07 4.50 3.18
N VAL A 74 18.83 3.88 4.07
CA VAL A 74 18.89 4.25 5.49
C VAL A 74 20.10 5.18 5.72
N PRO A 75 19.93 6.34 6.39
CA PRO A 75 21.05 7.17 6.81
C PRO A 75 21.97 6.39 7.75
N VAL A 76 23.29 6.53 7.54
CA VAL A 76 24.30 5.97 8.44
C VAL A 76 25.22 7.09 8.88
N GLU A 77 25.52 7.14 10.17
CA GLU A 77 26.53 8.04 10.71
C GLU A 77 27.91 7.63 10.19
N ILE A 78 28.78 8.61 9.89
CA ILE A 78 30.10 8.34 9.29
C ILE A 78 30.93 7.37 10.15
N ALA A 79 30.80 7.44 11.47
CA ALA A 79 31.49 6.54 12.40
C ALA A 79 31.03 5.07 12.30
N ASP A 80 29.80 4.84 11.82
CA ASP A 80 29.18 3.52 11.69
C ASP A 80 29.19 3.01 10.23
N ALA A 81 29.83 3.77 9.33
CA ALA A 81 29.93 3.44 7.91
C ALA A 81 30.75 2.16 7.71
N GLN A 82 30.28 1.32 6.81
CA GLN A 82 30.85 0.00 6.52
C GLN A 82 31.19 -0.15 5.03
N PRO A 83 32.08 -1.09 4.68
CA PRO A 83 32.28 -1.46 3.28
C PRO A 83 30.97 -1.82 2.59
N GLY A 84 30.71 -1.23 1.42
CA GLY A 84 29.48 -1.38 0.65
C GLY A 84 28.40 -0.34 0.92
N ASP A 85 28.56 0.52 1.93
CA ASP A 85 27.70 1.71 2.08
C ASP A 85 27.95 2.68 0.93
N ILE A 86 26.99 3.54 0.62
CA ILE A 86 27.07 4.55 -0.42
C ILE A 86 27.52 5.87 0.18
N GLY A 87 28.64 6.41 -0.29
CA GLY A 87 29.14 7.73 0.05
C GLY A 87 28.75 8.75 -1.02
N ILE A 88 28.31 9.94 -0.60
CA ILE A 88 27.99 11.06 -1.49
C ILE A 88 28.91 12.23 -1.14
N ILE A 89 29.59 12.82 -2.13
CA ILE A 89 30.47 13.99 -1.96
C ILE A 89 30.09 15.10 -2.97
N PRO A 90 30.45 16.37 -2.74
CA PRO A 90 30.31 17.39 -3.76
C PRO A 90 31.34 17.19 -4.89
N ARG A 91 30.95 17.51 -6.12
CA ARG A 91 31.85 17.57 -7.29
C ARG A 91 31.42 18.77 -8.13
N GLY A 92 32.34 19.62 -8.58
CA GLY A 92 32.00 20.82 -9.34
C GLY A 92 31.69 22.05 -8.47
N ARG A 93 31.02 23.04 -9.06
CA ARG A 93 30.80 24.38 -8.46
C ARG A 93 29.36 24.61 -7.99
N SER A 94 28.41 23.80 -8.46
CA SER A 94 26.99 23.98 -8.15
C SER A 94 26.52 23.02 -7.06
N SER A 95 25.54 23.45 -6.26
CA SER A 95 24.97 22.68 -5.14
C SER A 95 24.18 21.44 -5.55
N TRP A 96 23.84 21.26 -6.82
CA TRP A 96 23.20 20.03 -7.30
C TRP A 96 24.23 18.99 -7.77
N GLN A 97 25.46 19.42 -8.08
CA GLN A 97 26.50 18.54 -8.60
C GLN A 97 27.17 17.74 -7.46
N GLY A 98 27.45 16.47 -7.72
CA GLY A 98 28.02 15.57 -6.73
C GLY A 98 28.72 14.39 -7.38
N HIS A 99 29.28 13.53 -6.53
CA HIS A 99 29.84 12.24 -6.90
C HIS A 99 29.37 11.21 -5.89
N VAL A 100 29.07 10.00 -6.37
CA VAL A 100 28.55 8.89 -5.58
C VAL A 100 29.36 7.63 -5.85
N PHE A 101 29.60 6.85 -4.80
CA PHE A 101 30.44 5.65 -4.83
C PHE A 101 30.06 4.70 -3.69
N PHE A 102 30.47 3.43 -3.81
CA PHE A 102 30.48 2.51 -2.68
C PHE A 102 31.73 2.73 -1.83
N ILE A 103 31.58 2.80 -0.52
CA ILE A 103 32.67 2.88 0.45
C ILE A 103 33.38 1.54 0.45
N ASP A 104 34.67 1.52 0.15
CA ASP A 104 35.51 0.33 0.31
C ASP A 104 36.05 0.24 1.74
N ARG A 105 36.50 1.37 2.28
CA ARG A 105 36.93 1.51 3.68
C ARG A 105 37.08 2.97 4.07
N ILE A 106 37.10 3.23 5.37
CA ILE A 106 37.44 4.52 5.97
C ILE A 106 38.60 4.30 6.93
N GLU A 107 39.67 5.08 6.78
CA GLU A 107 40.84 5.05 7.66
C GLU A 107 41.25 6.47 8.00
N GLY A 108 41.19 6.82 9.28
CA GLY A 108 41.47 8.17 9.76
C GLY A 108 40.58 9.22 9.08
N ALA A 109 41.20 10.23 8.47
CA ALA A 109 40.49 11.32 7.79
C ALA A 109 40.12 11.03 6.32
N TRP A 110 40.24 9.77 5.87
CA TRP A 110 40.11 9.41 4.46
C TRP A 110 39.11 8.28 4.24
N VAL A 111 38.34 8.42 3.17
CA VAL A 111 37.41 7.39 2.64
C VAL A 111 37.90 6.92 1.28
N TRP A 112 37.96 5.62 1.07
CA TRP A 112 38.23 5.00 -0.22
C TRP A 112 36.91 4.62 -0.85
N GLY A 113 36.61 5.19 -2.01
CA GLY A 113 35.37 5.02 -2.75
C GLY A 113 35.58 4.25 -4.05
N LEU A 114 34.90 3.12 -4.18
CA LEU A 114 34.72 2.37 -5.42
C LEU A 114 33.57 2.98 -6.22
N GLY A 115 33.87 3.62 -7.34
CA GLY A 115 32.88 4.31 -8.16
C GLY A 115 33.25 4.35 -9.63
N GLY A 116 32.22 4.57 -10.46
CA GLY A 116 32.36 4.83 -11.89
C GLY A 116 32.68 6.30 -12.18
N ASN A 117 33.12 6.59 -13.41
CA ASN A 117 33.51 7.92 -13.86
C ASN A 117 34.56 8.57 -12.92
N GLN A 118 35.53 7.77 -12.46
CA GLN A 118 36.63 8.23 -11.63
C GLN A 118 37.92 8.21 -12.44
N SER A 119 38.28 9.30 -13.14
CA SER A 119 39.26 9.23 -14.24
C SER A 119 38.78 8.26 -15.33
N ASP A 120 37.55 8.48 -15.79
CA ASP A 120 36.96 7.81 -16.96
C ASP A 120 37.00 6.28 -16.87
N ALA A 121 36.89 5.75 -15.64
CA ALA A 121 36.90 4.33 -15.37
C ALA A 121 36.20 4.01 -14.03
N VAL A 122 35.89 2.73 -13.82
CA VAL A 122 35.56 2.17 -12.51
C VAL A 122 36.86 1.84 -11.78
N ASN A 123 37.07 2.48 -10.63
CA ASN A 123 38.23 2.20 -9.77
C ASN A 123 37.96 2.66 -8.32
N ILE A 124 38.99 2.52 -7.47
CA ILE A 124 38.97 3.02 -6.11
C ILE A 124 39.76 4.33 -6.04
N LYS A 125 39.10 5.41 -5.59
CA LYS A 125 39.75 6.70 -5.29
C LYS A 125 39.55 7.08 -3.84
N ARG A 126 40.50 7.85 -3.32
CA ARG A 126 40.46 8.33 -1.95
C ARG A 126 39.97 9.78 -1.89
N TYR A 127 39.07 10.06 -0.95
CA TYR A 127 38.51 11.39 -0.68
C TYR A 127 38.61 11.71 0.82
N PRO A 128 38.68 13.00 1.21
CA PRO A 128 38.59 13.37 2.62
C PRO A 128 37.21 13.02 3.18
N VAL A 129 37.16 12.46 4.39
CA VAL A 129 35.90 12.19 5.12
C VAL A 129 35.08 13.48 5.29
N SER A 130 35.73 14.62 5.47
CA SER A 130 35.09 15.94 5.58
C SER A 130 34.31 16.37 4.34
N LYS A 131 34.47 15.69 3.20
CA LYS A 131 33.67 15.93 1.99
C LYS A 131 32.42 15.06 1.90
N LEU A 132 32.22 14.08 2.77
CA LEU A 132 31.01 13.28 2.78
C LEU A 132 29.82 14.16 3.16
N LEU A 133 28.90 14.33 2.21
CA LEU A 133 27.61 14.98 2.42
C LEU A 133 26.63 14.05 3.15
N GLY A 134 26.83 12.75 3.02
CA GLY A 134 26.06 11.71 3.70
C GLY A 134 26.56 10.32 3.36
N VAL A 135 26.23 9.36 4.23
CA VAL A 135 26.44 7.93 4.02
C VAL A 135 25.09 7.24 4.06
N ARG A 136 24.85 6.35 3.09
CA ARG A 136 23.60 5.60 2.96
C ARG A 136 23.88 4.13 2.87
N ARG A 137 23.16 3.35 3.65
CA ARG A 137 23.18 1.89 3.53
C ARG A 137 21.96 1.45 2.75
N ALA A 138 22.13 0.39 1.98
CA ALA A 138 21.03 -0.48 1.58
C ALA A 138 20.45 -1.16 2.83
N GLY A 139 19.93 -0.39 3.79
CA GLY A 139 19.39 -0.93 5.04
C GLY A 139 18.07 -1.60 4.71
N HIS A 140 17.95 -2.90 4.95
CA HIS A 140 16.74 -3.71 4.77
C HIS A 140 15.76 -3.17 3.70
N ILE A 141 16.29 -2.84 2.51
CA ILE A 141 15.53 -3.09 1.29
C ILE A 141 15.66 -4.60 1.18
N ALA A 142 14.79 -5.29 1.93
CA ALA A 142 14.83 -6.74 1.99
C ALA A 142 14.91 -7.26 0.55
N PRO A 143 15.80 -8.23 0.26
CA PRO A 143 15.76 -8.93 -1.02
C PRO A 143 14.32 -9.39 -1.17
N ASP A 144 13.69 -8.97 -2.27
CA ASP A 144 12.26 -9.11 -2.59
C ASP A 144 11.52 -9.92 -1.52
N VAL A 145 10.93 -9.23 -0.53
CA VAL A 145 10.03 -9.90 0.38
C VAL A 145 9.02 -10.61 -0.51
N THR A 146 9.06 -11.93 -0.47
CA THR A 146 8.24 -12.84 -1.29
C THR A 146 6.73 -12.61 -1.13
N LEU A 147 6.32 -11.78 -0.18
CA LEU A 147 4.97 -11.28 -0.07
C LEU A 147 4.79 -10.04 -0.95
N SER A 148 4.10 -10.24 -2.08
CA SER A 148 3.55 -9.14 -2.88
C SER A 148 2.73 -8.19 -2.02
N VAL A 149 2.58 -6.94 -2.47
CA VAL A 149 1.74 -5.94 -1.80
C VAL A 149 0.31 -6.47 -1.60
N GLU A 150 -0.22 -7.22 -2.57
CA GLU A 150 -1.52 -7.88 -2.44
C GLU A 150 -1.53 -8.90 -1.30
N ALA A 151 -0.47 -9.69 -1.15
CA ALA A 151 -0.38 -10.67 -0.08
C ALA A 151 -0.31 -9.99 1.30
N VAL A 152 0.40 -8.87 1.40
CA VAL A 152 0.41 -8.02 2.61
C VAL A 152 -0.98 -7.45 2.90
N GLN A 153 -1.65 -6.89 1.89
CA GLN A 153 -3.02 -6.37 2.04
C GLN A 153 -4.00 -7.46 2.50
N ARG A 154 -3.92 -8.66 1.91
CA ARG A 154 -4.71 -9.83 2.34
C ARG A 154 -4.40 -10.22 3.77
N ARG A 155 -3.12 -10.27 4.15
CA ARG A 155 -2.69 -10.67 5.50
C ARG A 155 -3.15 -9.68 6.56
N LEU A 156 -2.95 -8.38 6.34
CA LEU A 156 -3.43 -7.31 7.22
C LEU A 156 -4.95 -7.38 7.41
N LYS A 157 -5.70 -7.58 6.32
CA LYS A 157 -7.16 -7.72 6.38
C LYS A 157 -7.59 -8.96 7.18
N ALA A 158 -6.89 -10.09 7.02
CA ALA A 158 -7.14 -11.31 7.78
C ALA A 158 -6.81 -11.16 9.27
N LEU A 159 -5.83 -10.30 9.60
CA LEU A 159 -5.46 -9.95 10.97
C LEU A 159 -6.37 -8.87 11.59
N GLY A 160 -7.38 -8.38 10.87
CA GLY A 160 -8.37 -7.42 11.39
C GLY A 160 -8.04 -5.94 11.13
N TYR A 161 -7.05 -5.64 10.30
CA TYR A 161 -6.71 -4.26 9.89
C TYR A 161 -7.51 -3.89 8.64
N HIS A 162 -8.80 -3.62 8.82
CA HIS A 162 -9.73 -3.34 7.73
C HIS A 162 -9.53 -1.98 7.06
N GLU A 163 -8.81 -1.07 7.72
CA GLU A 163 -8.38 0.23 7.22
C GLU A 163 -7.50 0.12 5.96
N VAL A 164 -6.83 -1.03 5.76
CA VAL A 164 -5.94 -1.33 4.62
C VAL A 164 -6.60 -1.09 3.26
N GLY A 165 -7.94 -1.22 3.19
CA GLY A 165 -8.72 -0.92 1.99
C GLY A 165 -8.86 -2.08 1.01
N SER A 166 -8.83 -1.76 -0.28
CA SER A 166 -8.92 -2.71 -1.38
C SER A 166 -7.60 -3.47 -1.55
N ILE A 167 -7.69 -4.72 -2.00
CA ILE A 167 -6.51 -5.51 -2.36
C ILE A 167 -6.23 -5.22 -3.83
N ASP A 168 -5.43 -4.18 -4.08
CA ASP A 168 -5.12 -3.64 -5.40
C ASP A 168 -3.63 -3.72 -5.75
N GLY A 169 -2.80 -4.23 -4.84
CA GLY A 169 -1.36 -4.33 -5.02
C GLY A 169 -0.62 -2.98 -4.93
N ILE A 170 -1.31 -1.91 -4.54
CA ILE A 170 -0.74 -0.56 -4.45
C ILE A 170 -0.57 -0.16 -2.97
N ILE A 171 0.64 0.31 -2.64
CA ILE A 171 0.90 0.91 -1.32
C ILE A 171 0.38 2.36 -1.33
N GLY A 172 -0.93 2.52 -1.16
CA GLY A 172 -1.59 3.81 -0.95
C GLY A 172 -1.55 4.27 0.52
N PRO A 173 -2.12 5.45 0.85
CA PRO A 173 -2.17 5.98 2.22
C PRO A 173 -2.82 5.02 3.22
N ARG A 174 -3.86 4.29 2.78
CA ARG A 174 -4.56 3.27 3.58
C ARG A 174 -3.69 2.06 3.90
N THR A 175 -3.01 1.51 2.88
CA THR A 175 -2.05 0.42 3.04
C THR A 175 -0.90 0.83 3.96
N ARG A 176 -0.35 2.04 3.80
CA ARG A 176 0.71 2.57 4.68
C ARG A 176 0.24 2.68 6.13
N GLY A 177 -0.94 3.26 6.35
CA GLY A 177 -1.52 3.39 7.69
C GLY A 177 -1.71 2.04 8.37
N ALA A 178 -2.22 1.05 7.64
CA ALA A 178 -2.40 -0.32 8.15
C ALA A 178 -1.08 -1.01 8.49
N ILE A 179 -0.03 -0.84 7.67
CA ILE A 179 1.31 -1.35 7.96
C ILE A 179 1.86 -0.71 9.25
N LEU A 180 1.73 0.61 9.39
CA LEU A 180 2.20 1.31 10.58
C LEU A 180 1.45 0.85 11.84
N ALA A 181 0.12 0.72 11.76
CA ALA A 181 -0.69 0.24 12.88
C ALA A 181 -0.33 -1.19 13.29
N PHE A 182 -0.11 -2.08 12.31
CA PHE A 182 0.34 -3.44 12.60
C PHE A 182 1.72 -3.47 13.26
N ARG A 183 2.66 -2.65 12.77
CA ARG A 183 4.01 -2.58 13.33
C ARG A 183 3.99 -2.07 14.76
N ASP A 184 3.18 -1.06 15.05
CA ASP A 184 2.96 -0.53 16.39
C ASP A 184 2.44 -1.63 17.34
N ASP A 185 1.38 -2.35 16.93
CA ASP A 185 0.79 -3.46 17.68
C ASP A 185 1.78 -4.63 17.92
N GLN A 186 2.84 -4.74 17.11
CA GLN A 186 3.89 -5.77 17.24
C GLN A 186 5.19 -5.22 17.85
N TYR A 187 5.20 -3.99 18.37
CA TYR A 187 6.38 -3.33 18.94
C TYR A 187 7.57 -3.25 17.97
N LEU A 188 7.29 -3.09 16.67
CA LEU A 188 8.29 -2.94 15.61
C LEU A 188 8.55 -1.45 15.32
N PRO A 189 9.71 -1.10 14.72
CA PRO A 189 9.95 0.24 14.20
C PRO A 189 8.85 0.70 13.23
N LEU A 190 8.37 1.93 13.43
CA LEU A 190 7.26 2.53 12.68
C LEU A 190 7.71 3.00 11.28
N LEU A 191 7.86 2.04 10.38
CA LEU A 191 8.26 2.29 8.99
C LEU A 191 7.16 1.81 8.03
N PRO A 192 6.76 2.61 7.04
CA PRO A 192 5.72 2.25 6.07
C PRO A 192 6.28 1.39 4.93
N VAL A 193 7.11 0.41 5.26
CA VAL A 193 7.84 -0.45 4.31
C VAL A 193 7.48 -1.92 4.53
N ILE A 194 7.65 -2.73 3.49
CA ILE A 194 7.54 -4.18 3.56
C ILE A 194 8.98 -4.72 3.65
N ASP A 195 9.37 -5.16 4.84
CA ASP A 195 10.71 -5.68 5.14
C ASP A 195 10.60 -7.05 5.84
N THR A 196 11.73 -7.72 6.03
CA THR A 196 11.78 -9.04 6.66
C THR A 196 11.13 -9.05 8.05
N ALA A 197 11.32 -7.99 8.83
CA ALA A 197 10.72 -7.87 10.16
C ALA A 197 9.18 -7.89 10.12
N LEU A 198 8.58 -7.17 9.16
CA LEU A 198 7.13 -7.21 8.96
C LEU A 198 6.63 -8.62 8.59
N VAL A 199 7.37 -9.31 7.72
CA VAL A 199 7.02 -10.64 7.21
C VAL A 199 7.08 -11.69 8.31
N GLU A 200 8.17 -11.68 9.09
CA GLU A 200 8.34 -12.58 10.22
C GLU A 200 7.25 -12.35 11.28
N ALA A 201 6.93 -11.09 11.55
CA ALA A 201 5.82 -10.75 12.44
C ALA A 201 4.48 -11.25 11.91
N PHE A 202 4.22 -11.19 10.59
CA PHE A 202 3.01 -11.78 10.02
C PHE A 202 2.90 -13.28 10.22
N ALA A 203 4.00 -14.03 10.26
CA ALA A 203 3.97 -15.48 10.48
C ALA A 203 3.50 -15.85 11.89
N GLN A 204 3.79 -15.01 12.88
CA GLN A 204 3.49 -15.25 14.30
C GLN A 204 2.26 -14.49 14.80
N ALA A 205 1.84 -13.45 14.08
CA ALA A 205 0.73 -12.60 14.50
C ALA A 205 -0.62 -13.34 14.52
N SER A 206 -1.38 -13.06 15.57
CA SER A 206 -2.78 -13.46 15.71
C SER A 206 -3.72 -12.30 15.35
N PRO A 207 -4.97 -12.56 14.96
CA PRO A 207 -5.92 -11.50 14.66
C PRO A 207 -6.09 -10.51 15.82
N ARG A 208 -6.17 -9.22 15.47
CA ARG A 208 -6.33 -8.12 16.41
C ARG A 208 -7.59 -8.32 17.25
N LYS A 209 -7.47 -8.25 18.57
CA LYS A 209 -8.62 -8.30 19.47
C LYS A 209 -9.42 -7.01 19.30
N VAL A 210 -10.71 -7.15 18.95
CA VAL A 210 -11.62 -6.01 18.92
C VAL A 210 -11.79 -5.49 20.35
N ALA A 211 -11.63 -4.18 20.55
CA ALA A 211 -11.85 -3.56 21.86
C ALA A 211 -13.24 -3.95 22.40
N PRO A 212 -13.39 -4.29 23.70
CA PRO A 212 -14.66 -4.75 24.27
C PRO A 212 -15.82 -3.79 23.95
N GLU A 213 -15.56 -2.47 24.01
CA GLU A 213 -16.57 -1.45 23.70
C GLU A 213 -17.10 -1.55 22.27
N ARG A 214 -16.24 -1.86 21.29
CA ARG A 214 -16.64 -2.07 19.88
C ARG A 214 -17.32 -3.42 19.67
N ALA A 215 -16.87 -4.46 20.36
CA ALA A 215 -17.46 -5.79 20.26
C ALA A 215 -18.92 -5.81 20.77
N SER A 216 -19.19 -5.15 21.89
CA SER A 216 -20.52 -5.06 22.49
C SER A 216 -21.39 -3.93 21.93
N GLY A 217 -20.78 -2.87 21.38
CA GLY A 217 -21.48 -1.65 20.96
C GLY A 217 -22.08 -1.71 19.56
N ALA A 218 -23.21 -1.02 19.38
CA ALA A 218 -23.72 -0.61 18.06
C ALA A 218 -23.25 0.83 17.78
N PRO A 219 -23.09 1.23 16.50
CA PRO A 219 -22.72 2.61 16.16
C PRO A 219 -23.78 3.59 16.67
N ALA A 220 -23.38 4.47 17.60
CA ALA A 220 -24.23 5.57 18.07
C ALA A 220 -24.65 6.44 16.87
N GLU A 221 -25.94 6.81 16.81
CA GLU A 221 -26.53 7.66 15.76
C GLU A 221 -26.56 7.10 14.32
N SER A 222 -26.37 5.79 14.11
CA SER A 222 -26.47 5.24 12.76
C SER A 222 -27.89 5.34 12.19
N ARG A 223 -28.07 6.18 11.15
CA ARG A 223 -29.33 6.32 10.40
C ARG A 223 -29.80 4.99 9.79
N ILE A 224 -28.87 4.13 9.35
CA ILE A 224 -29.18 2.81 8.76
C ILE A 224 -29.74 1.87 9.83
N VAL A 225 -29.11 1.79 11.01
CA VAL A 225 -29.61 0.96 12.12
C VAL A 225 -30.96 1.48 12.61
N THR A 226 -31.11 2.80 12.69
CA THR A 226 -32.37 3.44 13.09
C THR A 226 -33.51 3.12 12.13
N ALA A 227 -33.27 3.29 10.82
CA ALA A 227 -34.27 2.98 9.78
C ALA A 227 -34.62 1.48 9.74
N ALA A 228 -33.63 0.59 9.86
CA ALA A 228 -33.86 -0.85 9.89
C ALA A 228 -34.66 -1.29 11.12
N ASN A 229 -34.35 -0.74 12.30
CA ASN A 229 -35.13 -1.01 13.53
C ASN A 229 -36.59 -0.54 13.38
N ALA A 230 -36.82 0.62 12.75
CA ALA A 230 -38.17 1.12 12.48
C ALA A 230 -38.96 0.20 11.53
N GLN A 231 -38.35 -0.29 10.45
CA GLN A 231 -38.98 -1.25 9.53
C GLN A 231 -39.32 -2.58 10.20
N ILE A 232 -38.41 -3.11 11.02
CA ILE A 232 -38.64 -4.35 11.77
C ILE A 232 -39.76 -4.17 12.80
N GLY A 233 -39.75 -3.06 13.54
CA GLY A 233 -40.77 -2.74 14.54
C GLY A 233 -42.16 -2.55 13.93
N LEU A 234 -42.25 -1.80 12.83
CA LEU A 234 -43.50 -1.60 12.09
C LEU A 234 -44.04 -2.94 11.54
N GLY A 235 -43.17 -3.79 11.03
CA GLY A 235 -43.57 -5.10 10.53
C GLY A 235 -44.07 -6.04 11.62
N ALA A 236 -43.43 -6.06 12.79
CA ALA A 236 -43.88 -6.86 13.93
C ALA A 236 -45.27 -6.42 14.43
N LEU A 237 -45.51 -5.10 14.48
CA LEU A 237 -46.80 -4.54 14.86
C LEU A 237 -47.90 -4.86 13.82
N GLY A 238 -47.58 -4.78 12.53
CA GLY A 238 -48.51 -5.16 11.45
C GLY A 238 -48.89 -6.65 11.45
N ALA A 239 -47.93 -7.54 11.71
CA ALA A 239 -48.18 -8.99 11.76
C ALA A 239 -48.97 -9.43 13.01
N ALA A 240 -48.83 -8.71 14.13
CA ALA A 240 -49.55 -9.00 15.37
C ALA A 240 -50.98 -8.41 15.43
N GLY A 241 -51.47 -7.79 14.35
CA GLY A 241 -52.83 -7.24 14.25
C GLY A 241 -53.13 -6.11 15.24
N SER A 242 -52.10 -5.54 15.87
CA SER A 242 -52.23 -4.54 16.92
C SER A 242 -51.77 -3.19 16.39
N ILE A 243 -52.72 -2.32 16.02
CA ILE A 243 -52.78 -0.86 16.22
C ILE A 243 -53.61 -0.18 15.10
N GLY A 244 -54.75 0.41 15.48
CA GLY A 244 -55.64 1.19 14.61
C GLY A 244 -55.41 2.70 14.60
N SER A 245 -54.19 3.22 14.81
CA SER A 245 -53.98 4.70 14.78
C SER A 245 -52.68 5.21 14.14
N GLN A 246 -51.59 4.44 14.12
CA GLN A 246 -50.29 4.94 13.59
C GLN A 246 -50.03 4.59 12.12
N ILE A 247 -50.76 3.62 11.57
CA ILE A 247 -50.65 3.18 10.16
C ILE A 247 -51.81 3.68 9.29
N ALA A 248 -52.74 4.46 9.86
CA ALA A 248 -53.95 4.90 9.19
C ALA A 248 -53.72 5.61 7.83
N PRO A 249 -52.75 6.53 7.68
CA PRO A 249 -52.53 7.20 6.39
C PRO A 249 -52.03 6.23 5.32
N ALA A 250 -51.07 5.36 5.68
CA ALA A 250 -50.52 4.35 4.78
C ALA A 250 -51.55 3.26 4.43
N LEU A 251 -52.47 2.96 5.35
CA LEU A 251 -53.55 2.01 5.11
C LEU A 251 -54.55 2.56 4.10
N VAL A 252 -54.92 3.85 4.20
CA VAL A 252 -55.84 4.51 3.26
C VAL A 252 -55.24 4.58 1.85
N GLU A 253 -53.95 4.92 1.72
CA GLU A 253 -53.26 4.90 0.42
C GLU A 253 -53.17 3.48 -0.16
N ALA A 254 -52.90 2.47 0.68
CA ALA A 254 -52.87 1.08 0.26
C ALA A 254 -54.26 0.57 -0.17
N GLU A 255 -55.34 0.99 0.50
CA GLU A 255 -56.72 0.68 0.12
C GLU A 255 -57.09 1.31 -1.22
N GLN A 256 -56.73 2.59 -1.45
CA GLN A 256 -56.93 3.24 -2.74
C GLN A 256 -56.15 2.56 -3.88
N ALA A 257 -54.90 2.18 -3.64
CA ALA A 257 -54.08 1.45 -4.61
C ALA A 257 -54.65 0.05 -4.90
N ARG A 258 -55.16 -0.65 -3.88
CA ARG A 258 -55.84 -1.94 -4.02
C ARG A 258 -57.10 -1.83 -4.88
N ASP A 259 -57.90 -0.80 -4.67
CA ASP A 259 -59.14 -0.59 -5.41
C ASP A 259 -58.88 -0.20 -6.88
N MET A 260 -57.81 0.56 -7.15
CA MET A 260 -57.37 0.83 -8.52
C MET A 260 -56.85 -0.43 -9.21
N ALA A 261 -56.03 -1.23 -8.52
CA ALA A 261 -55.53 -2.50 -9.05
C ALA A 261 -56.68 -3.48 -9.32
N ALA A 262 -57.64 -3.61 -8.40
CA ALA A 262 -58.81 -4.47 -8.57
C ALA A 262 -59.63 -4.09 -9.81
N ARG A 263 -59.82 -2.78 -10.06
CA ARG A 263 -60.50 -2.29 -11.28
C ARG A 263 -59.72 -2.55 -12.56
N ALA A 264 -58.39 -2.58 -12.51
CA ALA A 264 -57.56 -2.91 -13.66
C ALA A 264 -57.58 -4.42 -13.97
N PHE A 265 -57.60 -5.27 -12.93
CA PHE A 265 -57.60 -6.73 -13.10
C PHE A 265 -58.96 -7.33 -13.46
N SER A 266 -60.07 -6.67 -13.08
CA SER A 266 -61.42 -7.07 -13.51
C SER A 266 -61.60 -7.01 -15.03
N LEU A 267 -60.93 -6.07 -15.70
CA LEU A 267 -60.91 -5.97 -17.16
C LEU A 267 -60.27 -7.18 -17.87
N PHE A 268 -59.45 -7.96 -17.15
CA PHE A 268 -58.75 -9.13 -17.69
C PHE A 268 -59.27 -10.48 -17.15
N GLY A 269 -60.33 -10.48 -16.32
CA GLY A 269 -60.96 -11.71 -15.81
C GLY A 269 -60.10 -12.53 -14.84
N LEU A 270 -59.10 -11.91 -14.20
CA LEU A 270 -58.12 -12.57 -13.33
C LEU A 270 -58.49 -12.53 -11.83
N GLU A 271 -59.72 -12.14 -11.49
CA GLU A 271 -60.15 -11.80 -10.14
C GLU A 271 -59.98 -12.96 -9.14
N ALA A 272 -60.39 -14.17 -9.52
CA ALA A 272 -60.33 -15.34 -8.66
C ALA A 272 -58.90 -15.77 -8.33
N TRP A 273 -57.99 -15.65 -9.29
CA TRP A 273 -56.57 -15.98 -9.08
C TRP A 273 -55.90 -14.95 -8.18
N LEU A 274 -56.22 -13.66 -8.38
CA LEU A 274 -55.63 -12.57 -7.60
C LEU A 274 -56.02 -12.66 -6.12
N THR A 275 -57.27 -12.96 -5.80
CA THR A 275 -57.71 -13.11 -4.40
C THR A 275 -56.98 -14.23 -3.66
N ILE A 276 -56.60 -15.29 -4.37
CA ILE A 276 -55.88 -16.43 -3.80
C ILE A 276 -54.39 -16.12 -3.69
N ALA A 277 -53.80 -15.50 -4.71
CA ALA A 277 -52.36 -15.24 -4.79
C ALA A 277 -51.90 -14.02 -3.97
N LEU A 278 -52.74 -12.98 -3.86
CA LEU A 278 -52.37 -11.68 -3.28
C LEU A 278 -51.90 -11.77 -1.80
N PRO A 279 -52.50 -12.57 -0.90
CA PRO A 279 -51.98 -12.73 0.46
C PRO A 279 -50.58 -13.32 0.47
N TRP A 280 -50.31 -14.31 -0.40
CA TRP A 280 -49.00 -14.96 -0.51
C TRP A 280 -47.94 -14.03 -1.13
N ILE A 281 -48.30 -13.26 -2.15
CA ILE A 281 -47.43 -12.24 -2.73
C ILE A 281 -47.10 -11.17 -1.70
N SER A 282 -48.10 -10.70 -0.95
CA SER A 282 -47.92 -9.68 0.10
C SER A 282 -47.05 -10.21 1.23
N ALA A 283 -47.28 -11.45 1.67
CA ALA A 283 -46.43 -12.11 2.66
C ALA A 283 -44.98 -12.27 2.16
N ALA A 284 -44.79 -12.65 0.90
CA ALA A 284 -43.46 -12.79 0.30
C ALA A 284 -42.71 -11.45 0.21
N VAL A 285 -43.38 -10.38 -0.23
CA VAL A 285 -42.80 -9.03 -0.29
C VAL A 285 -42.45 -8.54 1.12
N PHE A 286 -43.34 -8.74 2.08
CA PHE A 286 -43.11 -8.36 3.47
C PHE A 286 -41.91 -9.11 4.08
N LEU A 287 -41.84 -10.43 3.89
CA LEU A 287 -40.70 -11.24 4.33
C LEU A 287 -39.40 -10.81 3.65
N ALA A 288 -39.44 -10.44 2.36
CA ALA A 288 -38.29 -9.90 1.66
C ALA A 288 -37.80 -8.57 2.28
N ILE A 289 -38.71 -7.63 2.57
CA ILE A 289 -38.37 -6.35 3.20
C ILE A 289 -37.72 -6.58 4.57
N ILE A 290 -38.31 -7.44 5.41
CA ILE A 290 -37.75 -7.77 6.74
C ILE A 290 -36.38 -8.44 6.59
N HIS A 291 -36.23 -9.36 5.64
CA HIS A 291 -34.94 -9.98 5.36
C HIS A 291 -33.86 -8.95 4.97
N TYR A 292 -34.18 -8.00 4.08
CA TYR A 292 -33.25 -6.94 3.69
C TYR A 292 -32.94 -5.99 4.85
N ALA A 293 -33.91 -5.65 5.70
CA ALA A 293 -33.71 -4.80 6.88
C ALA A 293 -32.80 -5.47 7.93
N LEU A 294 -33.00 -6.77 8.19
CA LEU A 294 -32.14 -7.54 9.08
C LEU A 294 -30.72 -7.63 8.54
N ARG A 295 -30.57 -7.87 7.23
CA ARG A 295 -29.28 -7.97 6.56
C ARG A 295 -28.51 -6.64 6.57
N SER A 296 -29.19 -5.53 6.30
CA SER A 296 -28.57 -4.19 6.30
C SER A 296 -28.13 -3.76 7.69
N ARG A 297 -28.95 -4.04 8.72
CA ARG A 297 -28.60 -3.82 10.13
C ARG A 297 -27.39 -4.64 10.55
N ALA A 298 -27.39 -5.94 10.25
CA ALA A 298 -26.28 -6.82 10.59
C ALA A 298 -24.97 -6.37 9.93
N ALA A 299 -25.02 -6.01 8.65
CA ALA A 299 -23.85 -5.49 7.93
C ALA A 299 -23.30 -4.20 8.57
N ARG A 300 -24.18 -3.27 8.98
CA ARG A 300 -23.74 -2.00 9.57
C ARG A 300 -23.09 -2.17 10.95
N ILE A 301 -23.62 -3.08 11.76
CA ILE A 301 -23.03 -3.41 13.07
C ILE A 301 -21.66 -4.06 12.88
N GLU A 302 -21.52 -4.94 11.89
CA GLU A 302 -20.26 -5.60 11.57
C GLU A 302 -19.20 -4.61 11.05
N ASP A 303 -19.58 -3.65 10.21
CA ASP A 303 -18.68 -2.59 9.74
C ASP A 303 -18.17 -1.70 10.90
N TYR A 304 -19.01 -1.45 11.91
CA TYR A 304 -18.61 -0.71 13.11
C TYR A 304 -17.64 -1.52 13.98
N ARG A 305 -17.93 -2.80 14.22
CA ARG A 305 -17.06 -3.72 14.99
C ARG A 305 -15.68 -3.84 14.36
N SER A 306 -15.66 -4.00 13.04
CA SER A 306 -14.45 -4.14 12.22
C SER A 306 -13.71 -2.82 11.97
N GLY A 307 -14.28 -1.66 12.34
CA GLY A 307 -13.64 -0.36 12.14
C GLY A 307 -13.50 0.06 10.66
N LYS A 308 -14.26 -0.56 9.75
CA LYS A 308 -14.25 -0.23 8.31
C LYS A 308 -14.71 1.20 8.00
N THR A 309 -15.55 1.76 8.87
CA THR A 309 -16.08 3.11 8.73
C THR A 309 -15.80 3.87 10.01
N LEU A 310 -14.58 4.41 10.08
CA LEU A 310 -14.24 5.55 10.93
C LEU A 310 -14.15 6.78 10.03
#